data_AF-A0A8I1KKG8-F1
#
_entry.id   AF-A0A8I1KKG8-F1
#
_cell.length_a   1.000
_cell.length_b   1.000
_cell.length_c   1.000
_cell.angle_alpha   90.00
_cell.angle_beta   90.00
_cell.angle_gamma   90.00
#
_symmetry.space_group_name_H-M   'P 1'
#
loop_
_entity.id
_entity.type
_entity.pdbx_description
1 polymer ?
#
loop_
_entity_poly.entity_id
_entity_poly.type
_entity_poly.pdbx_seq_one_letter_code
_entity_poly.pdbx_strand_id
1 'polypeptide(L)'
;MSDLWVPITAMLSISIVIIVGLVLSAHHKKHLQLTLQKHLENGGTLTSELLGQLGTSPSSRHGDRRKGLVLVSAGLACLVAGWSVGDLDVGVMFGVFPVFIGVAFLISAYLTNDE
;
A
#
# COMPACT_ATOMS: atom_id res chain seq x y z
N MET A 1 9.16 -15.67 -29.61
CA MET A 1 7.87 -15.70 -28.86
C MET A 1 8.05 -15.55 -27.35
N SER A 2 9.28 -15.60 -26.82
CA SER A 2 9.60 -15.45 -25.39
C SER A 2 9.64 -14.01 -24.90
N ASP A 3 10.02 -13.04 -25.74
CA ASP A 3 10.31 -11.67 -25.30
C ASP A 3 9.07 -10.88 -24.84
N LEU A 4 7.88 -11.24 -25.34
CA LEU A 4 6.62 -10.61 -24.97
C LEU A 4 6.05 -11.12 -23.63
N TRP A 5 6.42 -12.34 -23.21
CA TRP A 5 5.88 -12.96 -21.99
C TRP A 5 6.55 -12.45 -20.72
N VAL A 6 7.81 -12.01 -20.83
CA VAL A 6 8.57 -11.45 -19.70
C VAL A 6 7.88 -10.21 -19.10
N PRO A 7 7.53 -9.16 -19.85
CA PRO A 7 6.87 -7.98 -19.27
C PRO A 7 5.45 -8.28 -18.78
N ILE A 8 4.71 -9.16 -19.46
CA ILE A 8 3.34 -9.54 -19.08
C ILE A 8 3.34 -10.26 -17.73
N THR A 9 4.22 -11.24 -17.55
CA THR A 9 4.32 -12.00 -16.29
C THR A 9 4.80 -11.11 -15.13
N ALA A 10 5.71 -10.18 -15.39
CA ALA A 10 6.13 -9.16 -14.42
C ALA A 10 4.97 -8.28 -13.95
N MET A 11 4.20 -7.68 -14.87
CA MET A 11 3.01 -6.88 -14.55
C MET A 11 1.95 -7.69 -13.76
N LEU A 12 1.75 -8.95 -14.13
CA LEU A 12 0.76 -9.81 -13.51
C LEU A 12 1.14 -10.17 -12.06
N SER A 13 2.43 -10.44 -11.81
CA SER A 13 2.94 -10.69 -10.46
C SER A 13 2.74 -9.50 -9.52
N ILE A 14 3.04 -8.28 -9.99
CA ILE A 14 2.86 -7.04 -9.22
C ILE A 14 1.37 -6.82 -8.91
N SER A 15 0.51 -7.03 -9.89
CA SER A 15 -0.94 -6.88 -9.75
C SER A 15 -1.51 -7.83 -8.70
N ILE A 16 -1.07 -9.09 -8.68
CA ILE A 16 -1.50 -10.08 -7.69
C ILE A 16 -1.13 -9.63 -6.27
N VAL A 17 0.10 -9.15 -6.05
CA VAL A 17 0.55 -8.70 -4.72
C VAL A 17 -0.32 -7.54 -4.20
N ILE A 18 -0.64 -6.59 -5.07
CA ILE A 18 -1.50 -5.45 -4.72
C ILE A 18 -2.91 -5.91 -4.37
N ILE A 19 -3.51 -6.77 -5.19
CA ILE A 19 -4.86 -7.31 -4.97
C ILE A 19 -4.93 -8.09 -3.66
N VAL A 20 -3.96 -8.97 -3.42
CA VAL A 20 -3.90 -9.76 -2.17
C VAL A 20 -3.77 -8.86 -0.95
N GLY A 21 -2.92 -7.82 -1.01
CA GLY A 21 -2.79 -6.84 0.06
C GLY A 21 -4.09 -6.07 0.35
N LEU A 22 -4.83 -5.69 -0.70
CA LEU A 22 -6.13 -5.03 -0.57
C LEU A 22 -7.19 -5.95 0.03
N VAL A 23 -7.27 -7.20 -0.43
CA VAL A 23 -8.22 -8.20 0.06
C VAL A 23 -7.95 -8.51 1.53
N LEU A 24 -6.71 -8.74 1.92
CA LEU A 24 -6.33 -8.99 3.32
C LEU A 24 -6.69 -7.79 4.22
N SER A 25 -6.43 -6.57 3.75
CA SER A 25 -6.77 -5.35 4.48
C SER A 25 -8.28 -5.19 4.65
N ALA A 26 -9.06 -5.48 3.60
CA ALA A 26 -10.52 -5.44 3.63
C ALA A 26 -11.09 -6.51 4.58
N HIS A 27 -10.55 -7.72 4.56
CA HIS A 27 -10.93 -8.79 5.49
C HIS A 27 -10.67 -8.39 6.95
N HIS A 28 -9.51 -7.79 7.24
CA HIS A 28 -9.17 -7.36 8.60
C HIS A 28 -10.19 -6.35 9.16
N LYS A 29 -10.58 -5.36 8.35
CA LYS A 29 -11.61 -4.37 8.72
C LYS A 29 -12.97 -5.02 8.96
N LYS A 30 -13.35 -5.98 8.10
CA LYS A 30 -14.62 -6.72 8.23
C LYS A 30 -14.67 -7.55 9.52
N HIS A 31 -13.59 -8.25 9.86
CA HIS A 31 -13.52 -9.04 11.10
C HIS A 31 -13.60 -8.16 12.35
N LEU A 32 -12.97 -6.99 12.35
CA LEU A 32 -13.09 -6.04 13.46
C LEU A 32 -14.53 -5.54 13.64
N GLN A 33 -15.21 -5.19 12.55
CA GLN A 33 -16.60 -4.74 12.60
C GLN A 33 -17.54 -5.84 13.13
N LEU A 34 -17.35 -7.09 12.71
CA LEU A 34 -18.15 -8.22 13.20
C LEU A 34 -17.92 -8.51 14.69
N THR A 35 -16.69 -8.36 15.18
CA THR A 35 -16.37 -8.52 16.61
C THR A 35 -17.03 -7.41 17.45
N LEU A 36 -17.00 -6.16 16.96
CA LEU A 36 -17.68 -5.03 17.61
C LEU A 36 -19.20 -5.23 17.64
N GLN A 37 -19.78 -5.69 16.53
CA GLN A 37 -21.22 -6.00 16.45
C GLN A 37 -21.62 -7.08 17.45
N LYS A 38 -20.86 -8.17 17.55
CA LYS A 38 -21.11 -9.22 18.56
C LYS A 38 -20.94 -8.73 19.99
N HIS A 39 -20.00 -7.82 20.25
CA HIS A 39 -19.80 -7.25 21.58
C HIS A 39 -20.98 -6.36 22.00
N LEU A 40 -21.50 -5.57 21.06
CA LEU A 40 -22.72 -4.78 21.24
C LEU A 40 -23.97 -5.65 21.48
N GLU A 41 -24.14 -6.71 20.68
CA GLU A 41 -25.28 -7.64 20.81
C GLU A 41 -25.29 -8.37 22.16
N ASN A 42 -24.11 -8.64 22.74
CA ASN A 42 -23.97 -9.26 24.06
C ASN A 42 -24.16 -8.28 25.24
N GLY A 43 -24.60 -7.03 24.98
CA GLY A 43 -24.82 -6.01 26.00
C GLY A 43 -23.56 -5.27 26.45
N GLY A 44 -22.44 -5.44 25.74
CA GLY A 44 -21.22 -4.68 26.00
C GLY A 44 -21.40 -3.20 25.64
N THR A 45 -21.07 -2.31 26.57
CA THR A 45 -21.09 -0.86 26.30
C THR A 45 -19.87 -0.48 25.46
N LEU A 46 -20.08 0.18 24.31
CA LEU A 46 -19.00 0.85 23.60
C LEU A 46 -18.52 2.04 24.43
N THR A 47 -17.50 1.85 25.25
CA THR A 47 -16.81 2.98 25.87
C THR A 47 -16.02 3.74 24.80
N SER A 48 -15.99 5.07 24.91
CA SER A 48 -15.23 5.94 23.99
C SER A 48 -13.75 5.56 23.93
N GLU A 49 -13.19 4.94 24.98
CA GLU A 49 -11.83 4.39 24.99
C GLU A 49 -11.67 3.18 24.06
N LEU A 50 -12.61 2.23 24.06
CA LEU A 50 -12.56 1.07 23.16
C LEU A 50 -12.80 1.50 21.71
N LEU A 51 -13.73 2.42 21.48
CA LEU A 51 -13.95 2.97 20.14
C LEU A 51 -12.75 3.79 19.66
N GLY A 52 -12.05 4.46 20.57
CA GLY A 52 -10.74 5.07 20.32
C GLY A 52 -9.73 4.01 19.90
N GLN A 53 -9.45 3.02 20.75
CA GLN A 53 -8.42 2.01 20.47
C GLN A 53 -8.69 1.14 19.22
N LEU A 54 -9.96 0.90 18.86
CA LEU A 54 -10.36 0.10 17.69
C LEU A 54 -10.63 0.93 16.43
N GLY A 55 -11.21 2.12 16.57
CA GLY A 55 -11.49 3.06 15.48
C GLY A 55 -10.26 3.86 15.06
N THR A 56 -9.29 4.04 15.96
CA THR A 56 -8.00 4.68 15.71
C THR A 56 -6.90 3.65 15.50
N SER A 57 -7.09 2.72 14.57
CA SER A 57 -5.97 2.49 13.66
C SER A 57 -6.17 3.50 12.51
N PRO A 58 -5.89 4.82 12.71
CA PRO A 58 -5.67 5.65 11.54
C PRO A 58 -4.61 4.92 10.74
N SER A 59 -4.66 4.97 9.40
CA SER A 59 -3.57 4.41 8.61
C SER A 59 -2.28 4.88 9.26
N SER A 60 -1.52 3.94 9.84
CA SER A 60 -0.55 4.36 10.83
C SER A 60 0.39 5.29 10.07
N ARG A 61 0.59 6.51 10.58
CA ARG A 61 1.46 7.51 9.94
C ARG A 61 2.81 6.91 9.54
N HIS A 62 3.28 5.96 10.36
CA HIS A 62 4.44 5.10 10.09
C HIS A 62 4.23 4.13 8.92
N GLY A 63 3.06 3.51 8.80
CA GLY A 63 2.65 2.67 7.67
C GLY A 63 2.65 3.42 6.34
N ASP A 64 2.11 4.64 6.27
CA ASP A 64 2.04 5.39 5.01
C ASP A 64 3.40 5.98 4.61
N ARG A 65 4.22 6.44 5.58
CA ARG A 65 5.64 6.79 5.32
C ARG A 65 6.44 5.60 4.82
N ARG A 66 6.27 4.43 5.44
CA ARG A 66 6.99 3.20 5.04
C ARG A 66 6.57 2.76 3.64
N LYS A 67 5.27 2.77 3.33
CA LYS A 67 4.77 2.48 1.98
C LYS A 67 5.33 3.45 0.95
N GLY A 68 5.29 4.75 1.25
CA GLY A 68 5.84 5.79 0.39
C GLY A 68 7.32 5.57 0.07
N LEU A 69 8.14 5.37 1.11
CA LEU A 69 9.57 5.12 0.96
C LEU A 69 9.86 3.84 0.15
N VAL A 70 9.14 2.75 0.41
CA VAL A 70 9.29 1.49 -0.32
C VAL A 70 8.95 1.68 -1.80
N LEU A 71 7.83 2.34 -2.12
CA LEU A 71 7.44 2.57 -3.51
C LEU A 71 8.39 3.50 -4.27
N VAL A 72 8.85 4.58 -3.63
CA VAL A 72 9.88 5.45 -4.22
C VAL A 72 11.16 4.67 -4.50
N SER A 73 11.63 3.88 -3.55
CA SER A 73 12.84 3.06 -3.71
C SER A 73 12.71 2.02 -4.82
N ALA A 74 11.53 1.38 -4.95
CA ALA A 74 11.25 0.41 -6.00
C ALA A 74 11.27 1.07 -7.39
N GLY A 75 10.67 2.25 -7.53
CA GLY A 75 10.67 2.97 -8.80
C GLY A 75 12.06 3.49 -9.20
N LEU A 76 12.85 3.99 -8.23
CA LEU A 76 14.26 4.33 -8.45
C LEU A 76 15.09 3.11 -8.88
N ALA A 77 14.85 1.94 -8.28
CA ALA A 77 15.53 0.71 -8.68
C ALA A 77 15.23 0.33 -10.14
N CYS A 78 13.99 0.48 -10.59
CA CYS A 78 13.62 0.26 -12.00
C CYS A 78 14.32 1.25 -12.95
N LEU A 79 14.42 2.53 -12.57
CA LEU A 79 15.14 3.53 -13.37
C LEU A 79 16.64 3.20 -13.49
N VAL A 80 17.27 2.83 -12.38
CA VAL A 80 18.68 2.42 -12.35
C VAL A 80 18.90 1.13 -13.15
N ALA A 81 17.96 0.18 -13.06
CA ALA A 81 18.02 -1.05 -13.84
C ALA A 81 17.93 -0.77 -15.36
N GLY A 82 17.00 0.08 -15.80
CA GLY A 82 16.90 0.50 -17.21
C GLY A 82 18.17 1.18 -17.70
N TRP A 83 18.77 2.06 -16.88
CA TRP A 83 20.05 2.65 -17.21
C TRP A 83 21.17 1.60 -17.33
N SER A 84 21.23 0.63 -16.42
CA SER A 84 22.26 -0.42 -16.44
C SER A 84 22.15 -1.35 -17.65
N VAL A 85 20.96 -1.53 -18.22
CA VAL A 85 20.71 -2.37 -19.40
C VAL A 85 20.88 -1.58 -20.71
N GLY A 86 21.01 -0.25 -20.62
CA GLY A 86 21.08 0.63 -21.80
C GLY A 86 19.72 0.90 -22.44
N ASP A 87 18.63 0.50 -21.78
CA ASP A 87 17.26 0.68 -22.24
C ASP A 87 16.48 1.48 -21.18
N LEU A 88 16.61 2.80 -21.30
CA LEU A 88 15.98 3.76 -20.40
C LEU A 88 14.44 3.75 -20.54
N ASP A 89 13.90 3.44 -21.71
CA ASP A 89 12.46 3.43 -21.95
C ASP A 89 11.77 2.39 -21.06
N VAL A 90 12.37 1.19 -20.96
CA VAL A 90 11.88 0.14 -20.05
C VAL A 90 11.99 0.58 -18.59
N GLY A 91 13.12 1.16 -18.18
CA GLY A 91 13.30 1.66 -16.80
C GLY A 91 12.28 2.73 -16.41
N VAL A 92 12.00 3.66 -17.32
CA VAL A 92 11.03 4.75 -17.14
C VAL A 92 9.61 4.20 -17.10
N MET A 93 9.25 3.30 -18.02
CA MET A 93 7.91 2.72 -18.11
C MET A 93 7.47 2.01 -16.81
N PHE A 94 8.39 1.29 -16.15
CA PHE A 94 8.11 0.60 -14.89
C PHE A 94 8.43 1.44 -13.64
N GLY A 95 9.38 2.36 -13.70
CA GLY A 95 9.86 3.12 -12.54
C GLY A 95 9.02 4.34 -12.20
N VAL A 96 8.49 5.04 -13.21
CA VAL A 96 7.74 6.30 -13.00
C VAL A 96 6.52 6.09 -12.12
N PHE A 97 5.72 5.07 -12.41
CA PHE A 97 4.47 4.80 -11.68
C PHE A 97 4.67 4.61 -10.16
N PRO A 98 5.54 3.69 -9.69
CA PRO A 98 5.81 3.54 -8.26
C PRO A 98 6.49 4.75 -7.63
N VAL A 99 7.35 5.50 -8.36
CA VAL A 99 7.89 6.77 -7.82
C VAL A 99 6.76 7.74 -7.50
N PHE A 100 5.83 7.99 -8.44
CA PHE A 100 4.74 8.96 -8.24
C PHE A 100 3.80 8.54 -7.10
N ILE A 101 3.43 7.25 -7.02
CA ILE A 101 2.60 6.75 -5.91
C ILE A 101 3.35 6.85 -4.58
N GLY A 102 4.63 6.51 -4.57
CA GLY A 102 5.47 6.60 -3.38
C GLY A 102 5.58 8.04 -2.87
N VAL A 103 5.78 9.01 -3.78
CA VAL A 103 5.77 10.44 -3.46
C VAL A 103 4.42 10.88 -2.93
N ALA A 104 3.30 10.43 -3.51
CA ALA A 104 1.97 10.75 -3.02
C ALA A 104 1.74 10.25 -1.57
N PHE A 105 2.21 9.03 -1.25
CA PHE A 105 2.18 8.52 0.12
C PHE A 105 3.06 9.33 1.08
N LEU A 106 4.23 9.77 0.64
CA LEU A 106 5.12 10.63 1.45
C LEU A 106 4.51 12.01 1.70
N ILE A 107 3.87 12.62 0.70
CA ILE A 107 3.17 13.90 0.83
C ILE A 107 1.97 13.75 1.77
N SER A 108 1.15 12.72 1.58
CA SER A 108 0.02 12.43 2.48
C SER A 108 0.49 12.30 3.92
N ALA A 109 1.57 11.53 4.15
CA ALA A 109 2.15 11.40 5.47
C ALA A 109 2.90 12.65 5.96
N TYR A 110 3.22 13.59 5.07
CA TYR A 110 3.75 14.89 5.45
C TYR A 110 2.63 15.80 5.96
N LEU A 111 1.52 15.90 5.20
CA LEU A 111 0.36 16.73 5.52
C LEU A 111 -0.33 16.28 6.83
N THR A 112 -0.42 14.99 7.09
CA THR A 112 -0.93 14.47 8.38
C THR A 112 0.03 14.74 9.56
N ASN A 113 1.20 15.38 9.37
CA ASN A 113 2.04 15.83 10.49
C ASN A 113 1.61 17.19 11.06
N ASP A 114 0.87 18.00 10.29
CA ASP A 114 0.56 19.39 10.61
C ASP A 114 -0.80 19.57 11.33
N GLU A 115 -1.56 18.47 11.52
CA GLU A 115 -2.74 18.38 12.40
C GLU A 115 -2.39 17.68 13.72
#